data_AF-A0A3P6SX18-F1
#
_entry.id   AF-A0A3P6SX18-F1
#
_cell.length_a   1.000
_cell.length_b   1.000
_cell.length_c   1.000
_cell.angle_alpha   90.00
_cell.angle_beta   90.00
_cell.angle_gamma   90.00
#
_symmetry.space_group_name_H-M   'P 1'
#
loop_
_entity.id
_entity.type
_entity.pdbx_description
1 polymer ?
#
loop_
_entity_poly.entity_id
_entity_poly.type
_entity_poly.pdbx_seq_one_letter_code
_entity_poly.pdbx_strand_id
1 'polypeptide(L)'
;MSHSHTPLLSSSVQLPVDEDYNSAAVLFSYSTSDFIYDLRNPLTKGNEDRPKCLLQFEDVLISKWEDTKKHKLLKYDLNCMYKLLEGDFNFSVQLNVERGERRRKPMHFRAVREPFNNLRWNFTKLKEGEILLYMQRKDHLRSNDPLDYHVVAVNSAPLTRGHSLLLPHMNRCIPQVLSEVAVRLATDTMLLASDSSFHVLFNSLLAFASINHLHLHLLTWPYDSDLTNRRCEHLFDNIYIVKRPIWFACAIVFQLTVPEEYEKFVMSIARCVDYLSTHEIAHNIFFSRAQPLRTSGAIQSEDKTNVLPKLVTAYIFPRIAVVGAKPAKSFSPASLELSGCLTAYTYQFFEKVTEEGALRIIDEEATLPDSRFSQICSELIQVLSGNLLVEESVAEKAEPAGFIVVTNAISLDVVVPSPELDELRDSFQAFGMYSARRFFTED
;
A
#
# COMPACT_ATOMS: atom_id res chain seq x y z
N MET A 1 -29.68 -33.19 -30.62
CA MET A 1 -28.31 -32.64 -30.55
C MET A 1 -28.38 -31.38 -29.70
N SER A 2 -28.01 -31.52 -28.42
CA SER A 2 -28.08 -30.47 -27.42
C SER A 2 -26.86 -29.56 -27.53
N HIS A 3 -27.08 -28.28 -27.83
CA HIS A 3 -26.06 -27.25 -27.76
C HIS A 3 -25.73 -26.96 -26.30
N SER A 4 -24.53 -27.35 -25.87
CA SER A 4 -23.96 -26.97 -24.58
C SER A 4 -23.52 -25.51 -24.64
N HIS A 5 -24.29 -24.62 -24.00
CA HIS A 5 -23.82 -23.29 -23.66
C HIS A 5 -22.87 -23.38 -22.47
N THR A 6 -21.59 -23.14 -22.71
CA THR A 6 -20.60 -22.84 -21.68
C THR A 6 -20.88 -21.42 -21.17
N PRO A 7 -21.13 -21.18 -19.87
CA PRO A 7 -21.27 -19.82 -19.37
C PRO A 7 -19.89 -19.17 -19.30
N LEU A 8 -19.70 -18.12 -20.10
CA LEU A 8 -18.62 -17.15 -19.90
C LEU A 8 -18.76 -16.57 -18.49
N LEU A 9 -17.72 -16.69 -17.66
CA LEU A 9 -17.64 -16.00 -16.37
C LEU A 9 -17.77 -14.50 -16.65
N SER A 10 -18.89 -13.89 -16.27
CA SER A 10 -19.03 -12.44 -16.31
C SER A 10 -18.12 -11.86 -15.23
N SER A 11 -16.97 -11.32 -15.63
CA SER A 11 -16.27 -10.32 -14.81
C SER A 11 -17.20 -9.10 -14.78
N SER A 12 -17.99 -8.96 -13.72
CA SER A 12 -18.83 -7.79 -13.48
C SER A 12 -17.91 -6.60 -13.22
N VAL A 13 -17.70 -5.78 -14.25
CA VAL A 13 -16.97 -4.52 -14.14
C VAL A 13 -17.71 -3.65 -13.13
N GLN A 14 -17.04 -3.30 -12.02
CA GLN A 14 -17.60 -2.39 -11.02
C GLN A 14 -17.29 -0.96 -11.47
N LEU A 15 -18.29 -0.28 -11.99
CA LEU A 15 -18.22 1.12 -12.42
C LEU A 15 -19.01 2.00 -11.44
N PRO A 16 -18.62 3.27 -11.26
CA PRO A 16 -19.53 4.26 -10.70
C PRO A 16 -20.75 4.35 -11.62
N VAL A 17 -21.95 4.28 -11.05
CA VAL A 17 -23.20 4.44 -11.81
C VAL A 17 -23.57 5.92 -11.81
N ASP A 18 -23.85 6.49 -12.99
CA ASP A 18 -24.43 7.83 -13.12
C ASP A 18 -25.77 7.90 -12.37
N GLU A 19 -25.89 8.88 -11.47
CA GLU A 19 -26.97 9.39 -10.59
C GLU A 19 -28.31 8.63 -10.33
N ASP A 20 -28.67 7.54 -11.01
CA ASP A 20 -30.04 7.00 -11.00
C ASP A 20 -30.20 5.51 -10.63
N TYR A 21 -29.17 4.82 -10.11
CA TYR A 21 -29.36 3.51 -9.47
C TYR A 21 -28.47 3.34 -8.23
N ASN A 22 -29.08 3.43 -7.04
CA ASN A 22 -28.79 2.83 -5.73
C ASN A 22 -27.39 2.22 -5.39
N SER A 23 -26.29 2.74 -5.93
CA SER A 23 -24.94 2.39 -5.48
C SER A 23 -24.64 3.09 -4.15
N ALA A 24 -24.30 2.33 -3.10
CA ALA A 24 -23.96 2.89 -1.79
C ALA A 24 -22.66 3.73 -1.80
N ALA A 25 -21.78 3.51 -2.80
CA ALA A 25 -20.49 4.17 -2.95
C ALA A 25 -20.63 5.53 -3.68
N VAL A 26 -19.96 6.55 -3.16
CA VAL A 26 -20.05 7.94 -3.64
C VAL A 26 -18.89 8.26 -4.58
N LEU A 27 -19.14 9.05 -5.63
CA LEU A 27 -18.07 9.63 -6.45
C LEU A 27 -17.48 10.87 -5.76
N PHE A 28 -16.25 10.76 -5.27
CA PHE A 28 -15.45 11.85 -4.73
C PHE A 28 -14.62 12.49 -5.84
N SER A 29 -15.02 13.69 -6.26
CA SER A 29 -14.33 14.42 -7.31
C SER A 29 -13.53 15.61 -6.76
N TYR A 30 -12.25 15.70 -7.10
CA TYR A 30 -11.31 16.70 -6.56
C TYR A 30 -10.47 17.35 -7.67
N SER A 31 -9.71 18.39 -7.32
CA SER A 31 -8.85 19.16 -8.22
C SER A 31 -7.62 19.68 -7.48
N THR A 32 -6.63 20.23 -8.20
CA THR A 32 -5.45 20.84 -7.56
C THR A 32 -5.76 21.99 -6.62
N SER A 33 -6.89 22.70 -6.80
CA SER A 33 -7.31 23.73 -5.86
C SER A 33 -7.75 23.18 -4.50
N ASP A 34 -7.95 21.87 -4.38
CA ASP A 34 -8.29 21.19 -3.13
C ASP A 34 -7.03 20.69 -2.38
N PHE A 35 -5.83 20.94 -2.90
CA PHE A 35 -4.59 20.44 -2.30
C PHE A 35 -4.07 21.34 -1.18
N ILE A 36 -3.75 20.72 -0.04
CA ILE A 36 -3.10 21.34 1.11
C ILE A 36 -1.61 21.00 1.04
N TYR A 37 -0.77 21.92 0.56
CA TYR A 37 0.68 21.66 0.47
C TYR A 37 1.37 21.70 1.84
N ASP A 38 0.97 22.65 2.68
CA ASP A 38 1.43 22.78 4.06
C ASP A 38 0.25 22.68 5.03
N LEU A 39 0.25 21.67 5.90
CA LEU A 39 -0.82 21.54 6.91
C LEU A 39 -0.80 22.65 7.96
N ARG A 40 0.33 23.36 8.17
CA ARG A 40 0.40 24.47 9.14
C ARG A 40 -0.14 25.77 8.56
N ASN A 41 0.06 25.98 7.26
CA ASN A 41 -0.48 27.11 6.54
C ASN A 41 -1.25 26.63 5.30
N PRO A 42 -2.49 26.10 5.48
CA PRO A 42 -3.30 25.61 4.38
C PRO A 42 -3.74 26.72 3.39
N LEU A 43 -3.36 27.98 3.64
CA LEU A 43 -3.78 29.17 2.90
C LEU A 43 -2.67 29.67 1.96
N THR A 44 -2.44 29.00 0.84
CA THR A 44 -1.87 29.68 -0.34
C THR A 44 -2.98 30.33 -1.17
N LYS A 45 -3.21 31.63 -0.88
CA LYS A 45 -3.93 32.66 -1.66
C LYS A 45 -5.48 32.67 -1.67
N GLY A 46 -6.04 33.48 -0.77
CA GLY A 46 -6.85 34.64 -1.16
C GLY A 46 -8.23 34.43 -1.79
N ASN A 47 -9.10 33.58 -1.22
CA ASN A 47 -10.54 33.71 -1.43
C ASN A 47 -11.29 33.37 -0.14
N GLU A 48 -12.17 34.28 0.30
CA GLU A 48 -13.08 34.08 1.44
C GLU A 48 -14.15 32.99 1.17
N ASP A 49 -14.22 32.49 -0.08
CA ASP A 49 -14.99 31.32 -0.47
C ASP A 49 -14.13 30.05 -0.35
N ARG A 50 -14.14 29.47 0.86
CA ARG A 50 -13.60 28.13 1.13
C ARG A 50 -14.21 27.13 0.11
N PRO A 51 -13.44 26.34 -0.65
CA PRO A 51 -14.01 25.17 -1.29
C PRO A 51 -14.47 24.23 -0.17
N LYS A 52 -15.78 23.99 -0.08
CA LYS A 52 -16.38 23.05 0.90
C LYS A 52 -15.76 21.64 0.85
N CYS A 53 -14.94 21.32 -0.16
CA CYS A 53 -14.36 20.00 -0.42
C CYS A 53 -13.17 19.61 0.46
N LEU A 54 -12.43 20.58 1.03
CA LEU A 54 -11.18 20.32 1.78
C LEU A 54 -11.36 19.46 3.04
N LEU A 55 -12.45 19.68 3.78
CA LEU A 55 -12.80 18.87 4.96
C LEU A 55 -13.54 17.58 4.56
N GLN A 56 -13.90 17.42 3.27
CA GLN A 56 -14.79 16.33 2.86
C GLN A 56 -14.07 15.00 2.67
N PHE A 57 -12.80 14.95 2.26
CA PHE A 57 -12.20 13.65 1.93
C PHE A 57 -12.16 12.72 3.16
N GLU A 58 -11.56 13.18 4.25
CA GLU A 58 -11.42 12.41 5.49
C GLU A 58 -12.79 12.15 6.13
N ASP A 59 -13.66 13.16 6.19
CA ASP A 59 -15.01 13.01 6.73
C ASP A 59 -15.84 11.98 5.95
N VAL A 60 -15.78 12.01 4.62
CA VAL A 60 -16.46 11.04 3.75
C VAL A 60 -15.86 9.65 3.94
N LEU A 61 -14.52 9.52 3.93
CA LEU A 61 -13.83 8.26 4.14
C LEU A 61 -14.22 7.61 5.46
N ILE A 62 -14.14 8.39 6.54
CA ILE A 62 -14.44 7.94 7.90
C ILE A 62 -15.92 7.61 8.06
N SER A 63 -16.82 8.45 7.54
CA SER A 63 -18.27 8.20 7.58
C SER A 63 -18.62 6.89 6.90
N LYS A 64 -18.12 6.68 5.67
CA LYS A 64 -18.33 5.44 4.91
C LYS A 64 -17.69 4.24 5.59
N TRP A 65 -16.49 4.38 6.15
CA TRP A 65 -15.84 3.31 6.90
C TRP A 65 -16.65 2.89 8.13
N GLU A 66 -17.21 3.83 8.90
CA GLU A 66 -18.08 3.52 10.03
C GLU A 66 -19.38 2.82 9.61
N ASP A 67 -19.92 3.14 8.43
CA ASP A 67 -21.05 2.41 7.89
C ASP A 67 -20.69 0.95 7.61
N THR A 68 -19.48 0.65 7.11
CA THR A 68 -19.06 -0.76 6.93
C THR A 68 -18.97 -1.54 8.24
N LYS A 69 -18.61 -0.86 9.34
CA LYS A 69 -18.61 -1.44 10.68
C LYS A 69 -20.02 -1.78 11.13
N LYS A 70 -20.99 -0.87 10.93
CA LYS A 70 -22.42 -1.13 11.23
C LYS A 70 -22.95 -2.34 10.47
N HIS A 71 -22.50 -2.54 9.23
CA HIS A 71 -22.89 -3.66 8.37
C HIS A 71 -22.02 -4.92 8.56
N LYS A 72 -21.14 -4.96 9.57
CA LYS A 72 -20.29 -6.11 9.94
C LYS A 72 -19.40 -6.63 8.80
N LEU A 73 -18.83 -5.72 7.99
CA LEU A 73 -17.91 -6.07 6.91
C LEU A 73 -16.46 -6.21 7.36
N LEU A 74 -16.14 -5.75 8.58
CA LEU A 74 -14.84 -5.93 9.21
C LEU A 74 -14.73 -7.31 9.86
N LYS A 75 -13.55 -7.93 9.81
CA LYS A 75 -13.33 -9.27 10.38
C LYS A 75 -13.26 -9.30 11.91
N TYR A 76 -13.00 -8.17 12.53
CA TYR A 76 -12.85 -8.00 13.97
C TYR A 76 -13.05 -6.54 14.35
N ASP A 77 -13.28 -6.30 15.64
CA ASP A 77 -13.31 -4.97 16.22
C ASP A 77 -11.92 -4.50 16.61
N LEU A 78 -11.70 -3.18 16.62
CA LEU A 78 -10.40 -2.58 16.94
C LEU A 78 -10.16 -2.52 18.45
N ASN A 79 -9.93 -3.66 19.07
CA ASN A 79 -9.57 -3.80 20.49
C ASN A 79 -8.05 -3.78 20.68
N CYS A 80 -7.43 -2.63 20.37
CA CYS A 80 -5.97 -2.50 20.34
C CYS A 80 -5.40 -1.94 21.65
N MET A 81 -4.21 -2.42 22.05
CA MET A 81 -3.38 -1.78 23.08
C MET A 81 -2.13 -1.20 22.44
N TYR A 82 -1.58 -0.13 23.02
CA TYR A 82 -0.39 0.52 22.51
C TYR A 82 0.65 0.72 23.59
N LYS A 83 1.93 0.68 23.21
CA LYS A 83 3.05 1.13 24.04
C LYS A 83 4.15 1.73 23.18
N LEU A 84 5.00 2.55 23.78
CA LEU A 84 6.27 2.97 23.20
C LEU A 84 7.38 2.07 23.73
N LEU A 85 8.39 1.80 22.91
CA LEU A 85 9.60 1.12 23.33
C LEU A 85 10.65 2.17 23.73
N GLU A 86 11.33 1.91 24.83
CA GLU A 86 12.50 2.68 25.20
C GLU A 86 13.64 2.36 24.23
N GLY A 87 14.29 3.41 23.70
CA GLY A 87 15.38 3.29 22.75
C GLY A 87 15.59 4.56 21.93
N ASP A 88 16.46 4.46 20.92
CA ASP A 88 16.91 5.58 20.09
C ASP A 88 15.94 5.92 18.95
N PHE A 89 15.01 5.03 18.61
CA PHE A 89 14.10 5.17 17.47
C PHE A 89 12.62 5.35 17.85
N ASN A 90 12.30 5.34 19.14
CA ASN A 90 10.97 5.61 19.71
C ASN A 90 9.86 4.76 19.07
N PHE A 91 10.10 3.45 18.92
CA PHE A 91 9.11 2.56 18.30
C PHE A 91 7.79 2.59 19.05
N SER A 92 6.70 2.77 18.30
CA SER A 92 5.35 2.50 18.81
C SER A 92 4.98 1.06 18.48
N VAL A 93 4.27 0.38 19.37
CA VAL A 93 3.80 -1.00 19.15
C VAL A 93 2.31 -1.05 19.40
N GLN A 94 1.55 -1.60 18.46
CA GLN A 94 0.13 -1.92 18.61
C GLN A 94 -0.07 -3.42 18.78
N LEU A 95 -0.63 -3.85 19.91
CA LEU A 95 -1.18 -5.20 20.04
C LEU A 95 -2.53 -5.30 19.34
N ASN A 96 -2.64 -6.22 18.38
CA ASN A 96 -3.88 -6.58 17.72
C ASN A 96 -3.93 -8.10 17.47
N VAL A 97 -4.40 -8.84 18.47
CA VAL A 97 -4.45 -10.32 18.45
C VAL A 97 -5.43 -10.82 17.38
N GLU A 98 -6.63 -10.23 17.32
CA GLU A 98 -7.66 -10.64 16.35
C GLU A 98 -7.20 -10.47 14.90
N ARG A 99 -6.37 -9.45 14.62
CA ARG A 99 -5.73 -9.30 13.31
C ARG A 99 -4.76 -10.43 13.00
N GLY A 100 -3.94 -10.83 13.98
CA GLY A 100 -3.02 -11.96 13.84
C GLY A 100 -3.75 -13.25 13.46
N GLU A 101 -4.93 -13.46 14.04
CA GLU A 101 -5.72 -14.69 13.87
C GLU A 101 -6.64 -14.67 12.64
N ARG A 102 -7.30 -13.53 12.36
CA ARG A 102 -8.39 -13.45 11.37
C ARG A 102 -7.97 -12.85 10.02
N ARG A 103 -6.82 -12.19 9.94
CA ARG A 103 -6.32 -11.66 8.67
C ARG A 103 -6.11 -12.82 7.68
N ARG A 104 -6.35 -12.54 6.40
CA ARG A 104 -6.07 -13.52 5.34
C ARG A 104 -4.59 -13.87 5.35
N LYS A 105 -4.27 -15.15 5.14
CA LYS A 105 -2.89 -15.58 4.87
C LYS A 105 -2.35 -14.88 3.62
N PRO A 106 -1.14 -14.30 3.66
CA PRO A 106 -0.53 -13.71 2.47
C PRO A 106 -0.38 -14.76 1.35
N MET A 107 -0.55 -14.31 0.12
CA MET A 107 -0.22 -15.10 -1.06
C MET A 107 1.28 -15.38 -1.16
N HIS A 108 1.64 -16.50 -1.75
CA HIS A 108 3.02 -16.80 -2.11
C HIS A 108 3.40 -16.09 -3.42
N PHE A 109 4.58 -15.44 -3.40
CA PHE A 109 5.21 -14.76 -4.53
C PHE A 109 6.70 -15.14 -4.60
N ARG A 110 7.27 -15.04 -5.80
CA ARG A 110 8.62 -15.44 -6.23
C ARG A 110 9.38 -14.30 -6.90
N ALA A 111 8.68 -13.29 -7.42
CA ALA A 111 9.26 -12.13 -8.08
C ALA A 111 8.56 -10.83 -7.62
N VAL A 112 9.24 -9.70 -7.75
CA VAL A 112 8.67 -8.37 -7.50
C VAL A 112 7.64 -8.04 -8.58
N ARG A 113 7.92 -8.39 -9.85
CA ARG A 113 7.02 -8.15 -11.00
C ARG A 113 6.30 -9.41 -11.47
N GLU A 114 5.66 -10.15 -10.56
CA GLU A 114 4.80 -11.26 -11.00
C GLU A 114 3.57 -10.76 -11.79
N PRO A 115 3.20 -11.44 -12.89
CA PRO A 115 2.03 -11.08 -13.66
C PRO A 115 0.75 -11.26 -12.83
N PHE A 116 -0.23 -10.41 -13.11
CA PHE A 116 -1.55 -10.51 -12.50
C PHE A 116 -2.22 -11.85 -12.85
N ASN A 117 -2.92 -12.44 -11.89
CA ASN A 117 -3.65 -13.70 -12.08
C ASN A 117 -5.11 -13.56 -11.65
N ASN A 118 -6.02 -13.60 -12.63
CA ASN A 118 -7.47 -13.53 -12.44
C ASN A 118 -8.04 -14.67 -11.57
N LEU A 119 -7.41 -15.84 -11.57
CA LEU A 119 -7.87 -17.02 -10.83
C LEU A 119 -7.65 -16.85 -9.33
N ARG A 120 -6.53 -16.22 -8.93
CA ARG A 120 -6.24 -15.90 -7.53
C ARG A 120 -7.16 -14.79 -7.01
N TRP A 121 -7.33 -14.70 -5.69
CA TRP A 121 -8.14 -13.64 -5.10
C TRP A 121 -7.59 -12.25 -5.50
N ASN A 122 -8.47 -11.34 -5.90
CA ASN A 122 -8.10 -9.99 -6.30
C ASN A 122 -9.28 -9.03 -6.05
N PHE A 123 -9.04 -7.71 -6.13
CA PHE A 123 -10.04 -6.71 -5.75
C PHE A 123 -11.24 -6.57 -6.69
N THR A 124 -11.24 -7.15 -7.90
CA THR A 124 -12.47 -7.17 -8.73
C THR A 124 -13.57 -8.05 -8.12
N LYS A 125 -13.22 -8.83 -7.09
CA LYS A 125 -14.11 -9.71 -6.32
C LYS A 125 -14.65 -9.03 -5.06
N LEU A 126 -14.38 -7.75 -4.83
CA LEU A 126 -14.97 -6.98 -3.75
C LEU A 126 -16.50 -6.94 -3.92
N LYS A 127 -17.22 -6.96 -2.81
CA LYS A 127 -18.67 -6.70 -2.80
C LYS A 127 -18.91 -5.20 -2.84
N GLU A 128 -20.07 -4.80 -3.34
CA GLU A 128 -20.45 -3.38 -3.42
C GLU A 128 -20.36 -2.65 -2.07
N GLY A 129 -20.78 -3.28 -0.97
CA GLY A 129 -20.67 -2.70 0.37
C GLY A 129 -19.24 -2.55 0.89
N GLU A 130 -18.24 -3.18 0.27
CA GLU A 130 -16.82 -3.00 0.60
C GLU A 130 -16.21 -1.77 -0.09
N ILE A 131 -16.90 -1.19 -1.08
CA ILE A 131 -16.47 0.03 -1.78
C ILE A 131 -16.96 1.24 -1.00
N LEU A 132 -16.04 2.10 -0.55
CA LEU A 132 -16.36 3.30 0.22
C LEU A 132 -16.70 4.48 -0.71
N LEU A 133 -15.83 4.72 -1.69
CA LEU A 133 -15.97 5.80 -2.66
C LEU A 133 -15.14 5.52 -3.93
N TYR A 134 -15.49 6.22 -5.00
CA TYR A 134 -14.69 6.33 -6.22
C TYR A 134 -14.00 7.69 -6.25
N MET A 135 -12.74 7.74 -6.66
CA MET A 135 -11.98 8.98 -6.79
C MET A 135 -11.80 9.37 -8.25
N GLN A 136 -12.02 10.65 -8.55
CA GLN A 136 -11.75 11.24 -9.87
C GLN A 136 -11.17 12.64 -9.74
N ARG A 137 -10.08 12.91 -10.47
CA ARG A 137 -9.49 14.24 -10.56
C ARG A 137 -10.08 15.01 -11.74
N LYS A 138 -10.60 16.21 -11.50
CA LYS A 138 -11.37 17.02 -12.47
C LYS A 138 -10.49 17.82 -13.43
N ASP A 139 -9.32 18.26 -12.97
CA ASP A 139 -8.42 19.16 -13.70
C ASP A 139 -7.37 18.42 -14.53
N HIS A 140 -7.31 17.09 -14.43
CA HIS A 140 -6.63 16.24 -15.39
C HIS A 140 -7.51 16.08 -16.63
N LEU A 141 -6.91 15.93 -17.82
CA LEU A 141 -7.66 15.64 -19.05
C LEU A 141 -8.62 14.47 -18.77
N ARG A 142 -9.93 14.72 -18.81
CA ARG A 142 -10.94 13.67 -18.60
C ARG A 142 -10.68 12.61 -19.65
N SER A 143 -10.24 11.43 -19.20
CA SER A 143 -10.22 10.29 -20.09
C SER A 143 -11.67 10.00 -20.47
N ASN A 144 -11.92 9.77 -21.76
CA ASN A 144 -13.19 9.21 -22.20
C ASN A 144 -13.31 7.71 -21.83
N ASP A 145 -12.29 7.15 -21.16
CA ASP A 145 -12.32 5.79 -20.65
C ASP A 145 -13.23 5.70 -19.41
N PRO A 146 -14.35 4.95 -19.47
CA PRO A 146 -15.22 4.74 -18.33
C PRO A 146 -14.54 3.99 -17.17
N LEU A 147 -13.35 3.41 -17.39
CA LEU A 147 -12.54 2.76 -16.36
C LEU A 147 -11.56 3.71 -15.66
N ASP A 148 -11.57 5.00 -15.99
CA ASP A 148 -10.70 6.02 -15.39
C ASP A 148 -11.19 6.51 -14.03
N TYR A 149 -11.48 5.54 -13.16
CA TYR A 149 -11.82 5.76 -11.76
C TYR A 149 -10.88 4.95 -10.88
N HIS A 150 -10.57 5.52 -9.73
CA HIS A 150 -9.85 4.81 -8.68
C HIS A 150 -10.82 4.48 -7.57
N VAL A 151 -10.63 3.33 -6.94
CA VAL A 151 -11.54 2.84 -5.89
C VAL A 151 -10.88 3.03 -4.54
N VAL A 152 -11.63 3.52 -3.56
CA VAL A 152 -11.28 3.38 -2.14
C VAL A 152 -12.20 2.35 -1.53
N ALA A 153 -11.62 1.27 -1.03
CA ALA A 153 -12.33 0.15 -0.42
C ALA A 153 -11.96 -0.01 1.05
N VAL A 154 -12.85 -0.58 1.86
CA VAL A 154 -12.54 -0.90 3.25
C VAL A 154 -11.46 -1.97 3.33
N ASN A 155 -10.49 -1.81 4.23
CA ASN A 155 -9.64 -2.94 4.59
C ASN A 155 -10.39 -3.81 5.61
N SER A 156 -10.83 -5.00 5.19
CA SER A 156 -11.55 -5.94 6.06
C SER A 156 -10.74 -6.42 7.27
N ALA A 157 -9.41 -6.23 7.27
CA ALA A 157 -8.52 -6.45 8.41
C ALA A 157 -7.81 -5.13 8.81
N PRO A 158 -8.55 -4.16 9.38
CA PRO A 158 -8.04 -2.83 9.67
C PRO A 158 -7.01 -2.83 10.81
N LEU A 159 -6.15 -1.82 10.82
CA LEU A 159 -5.17 -1.56 11.90
C LEU A 159 -5.68 -0.46 12.82
N THR A 160 -6.28 0.56 12.22
CA THR A 160 -6.84 1.71 12.88
C THR A 160 -8.18 2.06 12.27
N ARG A 161 -8.93 2.92 12.95
CA ARG A 161 -10.20 3.44 12.48
C ARG A 161 -9.97 4.16 11.15
N GLY A 162 -10.78 3.86 10.13
CA GLY A 162 -10.61 4.43 8.79
C GLY A 162 -9.60 3.70 7.90
N HIS A 163 -8.90 2.66 8.39
CA HIS A 163 -7.94 1.92 7.55
C HIS A 163 -8.65 1.33 6.32
N SER A 164 -8.26 1.85 5.15
CA SER A 164 -8.85 1.59 3.84
C SER A 164 -7.75 1.26 2.82
N LEU A 165 -8.16 0.84 1.62
CA LEU A 165 -7.30 0.50 0.51
C LEU A 165 -7.59 1.43 -0.66
N LEU A 166 -6.54 2.04 -1.21
CA LEU A 166 -6.59 2.82 -2.43
C LEU A 166 -6.22 1.90 -3.61
N LEU A 167 -7.11 1.80 -4.60
CA LEU A 167 -7.03 0.86 -5.72
C LEU A 167 -7.00 1.64 -7.05
N PRO A 168 -5.80 1.98 -7.55
CA PRO A 168 -5.65 2.65 -8.83
C PRO A 168 -6.15 1.76 -9.98
N HIS A 169 -7.15 2.22 -10.75
CA HIS A 169 -7.64 1.53 -11.94
C HIS A 169 -7.94 0.04 -11.69
N MET A 170 -8.71 -0.26 -10.64
CA MET A 170 -9.00 -1.64 -10.18
C MET A 170 -9.41 -2.59 -11.33
N ASN A 171 -10.21 -2.11 -12.28
CA ASN A 171 -10.70 -2.93 -13.39
C ASN A 171 -9.63 -3.21 -14.46
N ARG A 172 -8.49 -2.49 -14.47
CA ARG A 172 -7.35 -2.76 -15.36
C ARG A 172 -6.47 -3.91 -14.86
N CYS A 173 -6.75 -4.48 -13.68
CA CYS A 173 -6.07 -5.67 -13.17
C CYS A 173 -4.54 -5.53 -13.14
N ILE A 174 -4.06 -4.35 -12.75
CA ILE A 174 -2.63 -4.05 -12.70
C ILE A 174 -1.99 -4.88 -11.57
N PRO A 175 -0.87 -5.59 -11.80
CA PRO A 175 -0.16 -6.30 -10.74
C PRO A 175 0.33 -5.34 -9.65
N GLN A 176 0.73 -5.86 -8.49
CA GLN A 176 1.23 -5.08 -7.35
C GLN A 176 2.65 -4.51 -7.61
N VAL A 177 2.73 -3.65 -8.63
CA VAL A 177 3.90 -2.88 -9.06
C VAL A 177 3.46 -1.44 -9.08
N LEU A 178 4.17 -0.57 -8.36
CA LEU A 178 3.74 0.81 -8.19
C LEU A 178 3.91 1.60 -9.51
N SER A 179 2.79 2.03 -10.09
CA SER A 179 2.77 2.83 -11.31
C SER A 179 2.84 4.33 -11.02
N GLU A 180 3.16 5.14 -12.03
CA GLU A 180 3.09 6.61 -11.92
C GLU A 180 1.70 7.08 -11.44
N VAL A 181 0.63 6.49 -11.97
CA VAL A 181 -0.75 6.77 -11.55
C VAL A 181 -0.93 6.54 -10.05
N ALA A 182 -0.37 5.44 -9.53
CA ALA A 182 -0.45 5.12 -8.12
C ALA A 182 0.34 6.10 -7.24
N VAL A 183 1.52 6.53 -7.68
CA VAL A 183 2.32 7.58 -7.00
C VAL A 183 1.57 8.90 -6.97
N ARG A 184 0.96 9.27 -8.10
CA ARG A 184 0.15 10.48 -8.24
C ARG A 184 -1.04 10.45 -7.28
N LEU A 185 -1.77 9.34 -7.26
CA LEU A 185 -2.94 9.16 -6.40
C LEU A 185 -2.57 9.12 -4.91
N ALA A 186 -1.42 8.54 -4.56
CA ALA A 186 -0.88 8.59 -3.19
C ALA A 186 -0.58 10.03 -2.77
N THR A 187 0.08 10.80 -3.65
CA THR A 187 0.41 12.21 -3.43
C THR A 187 -0.85 13.06 -3.29
N ASP A 188 -1.83 12.87 -4.18
CA ASP A 188 -3.11 13.59 -4.15
C ASP A 188 -3.86 13.30 -2.86
N THR A 189 -3.95 12.04 -2.46
CA THR A 189 -4.60 11.64 -1.20
C THR A 189 -3.91 12.28 0.00
N MET A 190 -2.57 12.31 0.03
CA MET A 190 -1.81 13.00 1.08
C MET A 190 -2.09 14.50 1.10
N LEU A 191 -2.21 15.15 -0.06
CA LEU A 191 -2.52 16.57 -0.20
C LEU A 191 -3.97 16.91 0.16
N LEU A 192 -4.91 15.98 -0.02
CA LEU A 192 -6.32 16.13 0.36
C LEU A 192 -6.56 15.88 1.86
N ALA A 193 -5.74 15.05 2.51
CA ALA A 193 -5.82 14.78 3.93
C ALA A 193 -5.27 15.95 4.77
N SER A 194 -6.01 16.32 5.81
CA SER A 194 -5.66 17.38 6.75
C SER A 194 -5.06 16.87 8.06
N ASP A 195 -5.18 15.56 8.35
CA ASP A 195 -4.58 14.91 9.51
C ASP A 195 -3.09 14.60 9.27
N SER A 196 -2.21 15.08 10.15
CA SER A 196 -0.77 14.81 10.08
C SER A 196 -0.40 13.35 10.37
N SER A 197 -1.29 12.62 11.04
CA SER A 197 -1.14 11.19 11.33
C SER A 197 -1.60 10.29 10.19
N PHE A 198 -2.18 10.87 9.13
CA PHE A 198 -2.60 10.13 7.94
C PHE A 198 -1.41 9.76 7.07
N HIS A 199 -1.39 8.51 6.62
CA HIS A 199 -0.31 7.93 5.85
C HIS A 199 -0.85 7.13 4.67
N VAL A 200 -0.11 7.16 3.56
CA VAL A 200 -0.30 6.25 2.43
C VAL A 200 0.86 5.27 2.39
N LEU A 201 0.57 3.97 2.38
CA LEU A 201 1.57 2.91 2.44
C LEU A 201 1.53 2.02 1.21
N PHE A 202 2.69 1.61 0.72
CA PHE A 202 2.82 0.62 -0.33
C PHE A 202 3.79 -0.50 0.07
N ASN A 203 3.45 -1.72 -0.31
CA ASN A 203 4.29 -2.90 -0.15
C ASN A 203 4.38 -3.60 -1.52
N SER A 204 5.59 -3.85 -2.04
CA SER A 204 5.77 -4.72 -3.22
C SER A 204 5.57 -6.20 -2.87
N LEU A 205 5.41 -7.09 -3.86
CA LEU A 205 5.14 -8.52 -3.65
C LEU A 205 6.10 -9.22 -2.68
N LEU A 206 7.41 -9.03 -2.86
CA LEU A 206 8.45 -9.59 -1.98
C LEU A 206 8.78 -8.71 -0.76
N ALA A 207 7.91 -7.73 -0.47
CA ALA A 207 8.04 -6.77 0.62
C ALA A 207 6.78 -6.77 1.52
N PHE A 208 6.17 -7.95 1.71
CA PHE A 208 4.94 -8.19 2.49
C PHE A 208 3.64 -7.64 1.90
N ALA A 209 3.55 -7.43 0.58
CA ALA A 209 2.23 -7.38 -0.03
C ALA A 209 1.51 -8.72 0.19
N SER A 210 0.19 -8.68 0.31
CA SER A 210 -0.61 -9.89 0.55
C SER A 210 -1.39 -10.39 -0.67
N ILE A 211 -1.54 -9.53 -1.68
CA ILE A 211 -2.37 -9.72 -2.87
C ILE A 211 -1.62 -9.15 -4.07
N ASN A 212 -1.64 -9.87 -5.21
CA ASN A 212 -1.12 -9.35 -6.47
C ASN A 212 -2.21 -8.63 -7.27
N HIS A 213 -2.53 -7.42 -6.84
CA HIS A 213 -3.39 -6.45 -7.53
C HIS A 213 -3.05 -5.09 -6.93
N LEU A 214 -2.63 -4.12 -7.74
CA LEU A 214 -2.18 -2.79 -7.31
C LEU A 214 -3.09 -2.16 -6.25
N HIS A 215 -2.55 -2.00 -5.05
CA HIS A 215 -3.19 -1.35 -3.92
C HIS A 215 -2.18 -0.63 -3.03
N LEU A 216 -2.66 0.44 -2.40
CA LEU A 216 -2.00 1.14 -1.32
C LEU A 216 -2.90 1.13 -0.09
N HIS A 217 -2.31 1.28 1.09
CA HIS A 217 -3.05 1.40 2.33
C HIS A 217 -3.22 2.87 2.70
N LEU A 218 -4.43 3.24 3.09
CA LEU A 218 -4.77 4.52 3.70
C LEU A 218 -5.04 4.28 5.17
N LEU A 219 -4.28 4.90 6.08
CA LEU A 219 -4.53 4.76 7.51
C LEU A 219 -3.98 5.94 8.30
N THR A 220 -4.55 6.18 9.48
CA THR A 220 -3.93 7.01 10.51
C THR A 220 -3.19 6.14 11.52
N TRP A 221 -2.13 6.66 12.12
CA TRP A 221 -1.45 5.99 13.24
C TRP A 221 -1.36 6.91 14.45
N PRO A 222 -1.73 6.45 15.68
CA PRO A 222 -1.91 7.35 16.82
C PRO A 222 -0.61 7.95 17.40
N TYR A 223 0.56 7.50 16.94
CA TYR A 223 1.86 8.01 17.36
C TYR A 223 2.63 8.51 16.15
N ASP A 224 3.18 9.71 16.20
CA ASP A 224 4.00 10.20 15.09
C ASP A 224 5.23 9.29 14.91
N SER A 225 5.50 8.92 13.66
CA SER A 225 6.74 8.24 13.31
C SER A 225 7.90 9.21 13.51
N ASP A 226 8.83 8.84 14.40
CA ASP A 226 9.99 9.68 14.69
C ASP A 226 10.96 9.78 13.50
N LEU A 227 10.78 8.97 12.45
CA LEU A 227 11.42 9.12 11.14
C LEU A 227 11.22 10.52 10.58
N THR A 228 10.01 11.09 10.74
CA THR A 228 9.66 12.41 10.22
C THR A 228 10.41 13.55 10.92
N ASN A 229 11.06 13.28 12.06
CA ASN A 229 11.87 14.21 12.82
C ASN A 229 13.38 14.04 12.60
N ARG A 230 13.77 13.01 11.83
CA ARG A 230 15.18 12.72 11.55
C ARG A 230 15.74 13.65 10.48
N ARG A 231 17.02 14.00 10.64
CA ARG A 231 17.79 14.60 9.53
C ARG A 231 17.98 13.56 8.43
N CYS A 232 18.33 14.01 7.23
CA CYS A 232 18.68 13.16 6.10
C CYS A 232 20.09 13.50 5.61
N GLU A 233 20.67 12.63 4.80
CA GLU A 233 21.85 12.94 3.99
C GLU A 233 21.38 13.35 2.60
N HIS A 234 21.94 14.42 2.04
CA HIS A 234 21.67 14.79 0.65
C HIS A 234 22.37 13.80 -0.29
N LEU A 235 21.66 13.34 -1.32
CA LEU A 235 22.20 12.42 -2.32
C LEU A 235 22.46 13.14 -3.65
N PHE A 236 21.41 13.64 -4.29
CA PHE A 236 21.48 14.29 -5.60
C PHE A 236 20.19 15.08 -5.85
N ASP A 237 20.28 16.27 -6.46
CA ASP A 237 19.11 17.11 -6.76
C ASP A 237 18.19 17.28 -5.53
N ASN A 238 16.91 16.89 -5.61
CA ASN A 238 15.95 16.92 -4.51
C ASN A 238 15.78 15.55 -3.82
N ILE A 239 16.79 14.69 -3.91
CA ILE A 239 16.81 13.34 -3.38
C ILE A 239 17.72 13.29 -2.15
N TYR A 240 17.21 12.66 -1.11
CA TYR A 240 17.90 12.47 0.14
C TYR A 240 17.89 10.99 0.50
N ILE A 241 18.74 10.61 1.46
CA ILE A 241 18.75 9.27 2.03
C ILE A 241 18.77 9.33 3.54
N VAL A 242 18.26 8.28 4.17
CA VAL A 242 18.40 8.05 5.61
C VAL A 242 18.90 6.62 5.80
N LYS A 243 19.86 6.42 6.69
CA LYS A 243 20.46 5.13 7.04
C LYS A 243 21.04 5.19 8.44
N ARG A 244 21.59 4.10 8.96
CA ARG A 244 22.20 4.07 10.29
C ARG A 244 23.39 5.06 10.37
N PRO A 245 23.59 5.74 11.52
CA PRO A 245 22.83 5.65 12.77
C PRO A 245 21.58 6.54 12.84
N ILE A 246 21.22 7.26 11.76
CA ILE A 246 20.12 8.23 11.77
C ILE A 246 18.76 7.52 11.88
N TRP A 247 18.59 6.45 11.09
CA TRP A 247 17.44 5.56 11.12
C TRP A 247 17.89 4.11 10.98
N PHE A 248 17.09 3.18 11.48
CA PHE A 248 17.43 1.76 11.47
C PHE A 248 17.34 1.13 10.07
N ALA A 249 16.38 1.59 9.26
CA ALA A 249 16.17 1.14 7.88
C ALA A 249 16.75 2.16 6.89
N CYS A 250 17.35 1.66 5.80
CA CYS A 250 17.77 2.52 4.71
C CYS A 250 16.56 3.02 3.92
N ALA A 251 16.49 4.32 3.65
CA ALA A 251 15.41 4.94 2.90
C ALA A 251 15.95 5.96 1.89
N ILE A 252 15.32 6.01 0.71
CA ILE A 252 15.45 7.11 -0.25
C ILE A 252 14.26 8.04 -0.03
N VAL A 253 14.52 9.34 0.09
CA VAL A 253 13.54 10.31 0.56
C VAL A 253 13.35 11.41 -0.47
N PHE A 254 12.08 11.70 -0.76
CA PHE A 254 11.62 12.80 -1.60
C PHE A 254 10.65 13.64 -0.79
N GLN A 255 10.73 14.97 -0.90
CA GLN A 255 9.79 15.90 -0.26
C GLN A 255 9.23 16.87 -1.30
N LEU A 256 7.92 17.02 -1.31
CA LEU A 256 7.21 18.01 -2.11
C LEU A 256 7.15 19.32 -1.34
N THR A 257 7.96 20.30 -1.75
CA THR A 257 8.10 21.55 -1.00
C THR A 257 7.17 22.66 -1.50
N VAL A 258 6.93 22.70 -2.82
CA VAL A 258 6.09 23.72 -3.48
C VAL A 258 5.23 23.10 -4.59
N PRO A 259 4.09 23.70 -4.94
CA PRO A 259 3.18 23.19 -5.99
C PRO A 259 3.84 22.98 -7.36
N GLU A 260 4.79 23.84 -7.72
CA GLU A 260 5.47 23.80 -9.02
C GLU A 260 6.35 22.55 -9.19
N GLU A 261 6.75 21.92 -8.07
CA GLU A 261 7.55 20.69 -8.07
C GLU A 261 6.70 19.41 -8.11
N TYR A 262 5.37 19.51 -8.10
CA TYR A 262 4.48 18.36 -8.00
C TYR A 262 4.76 17.29 -9.08
N GLU A 263 4.86 17.68 -10.35
CA GLU A 263 5.17 16.72 -11.43
C GLU A 263 6.56 16.11 -11.29
N LYS A 264 7.57 16.92 -10.94
CA LYS A 264 8.93 16.43 -10.71
C LYS A 264 8.97 15.42 -9.55
N PHE A 265 8.26 15.71 -8.46
CA PHE A 265 8.15 14.83 -7.29
C PHE A 265 7.53 13.48 -7.67
N VAL A 266 6.39 13.49 -8.34
CA VAL A 266 5.70 12.27 -8.81
C VAL A 266 6.59 11.47 -9.76
N MET A 267 7.18 12.12 -10.76
CA MET A 267 8.01 11.45 -11.77
C MET A 267 9.31 10.89 -11.18
N SER A 268 9.96 11.59 -10.25
CA SER A 268 11.17 11.10 -9.59
C SER A 268 10.89 9.87 -8.73
N ILE A 269 9.77 9.85 -7.99
CA ILE A 269 9.35 8.66 -7.24
C ILE A 269 9.01 7.52 -8.21
N ALA A 270 8.23 7.79 -9.26
CA ALA A 270 7.83 6.78 -10.25
C ALA A 270 9.04 6.12 -10.93
N ARG A 271 10.04 6.91 -11.34
CA ARG A 271 11.30 6.39 -11.91
C ARG A 271 12.12 5.61 -10.90
N CYS A 272 12.17 6.06 -9.64
CA CYS A 272 12.87 5.35 -8.57
C CYS A 272 12.25 3.96 -8.34
N VAL A 273 10.93 3.87 -8.20
CA VAL A 273 10.24 2.60 -7.96
C VAL A 273 10.25 1.69 -9.18
N ASP A 274 10.21 2.25 -10.39
CA ASP A 274 10.34 1.47 -11.61
C ASP A 274 11.74 0.86 -11.73
N TYR A 275 12.80 1.64 -11.45
CA TYR A 275 14.16 1.09 -11.34
C TYR A 275 14.24 -0.04 -10.30
N LEU A 276 13.71 0.17 -9.09
CA LEU A 276 13.74 -0.86 -8.04
C LEU A 276 13.00 -2.13 -8.49
N SER A 277 11.81 -1.98 -9.08
CA SER A 277 11.02 -3.13 -9.52
C SER A 277 11.62 -3.87 -10.71
N THR A 278 12.17 -3.17 -11.72
CA THR A 278 12.82 -3.77 -12.89
C THR A 278 14.09 -4.54 -12.52
N HIS A 279 14.77 -4.12 -11.44
CA HIS A 279 15.95 -4.80 -10.90
C HIS A 279 15.60 -5.83 -9.82
N GLU A 280 14.32 -6.22 -9.69
CA GLU A 280 13.84 -7.20 -8.71
C GLU A 280 14.21 -6.86 -7.25
N ILE A 281 14.28 -5.56 -6.94
CA ILE A 281 14.53 -5.05 -5.59
C ILE A 281 13.17 -4.87 -4.89
N ALA A 282 12.94 -5.69 -3.87
CA ALA A 282 11.79 -5.55 -3.00
C ALA A 282 11.83 -4.20 -2.28
N HIS A 283 10.67 -3.54 -2.16
CA HIS A 283 10.58 -2.22 -1.58
C HIS A 283 9.23 -1.93 -0.91
N ASN A 284 9.29 -1.06 0.08
CA ASN A 284 8.13 -0.49 0.76
C ASN A 284 8.14 1.05 0.59
N ILE A 285 6.97 1.70 0.67
CA ILE A 285 6.90 3.16 0.62
C ILE A 285 5.95 3.70 1.66
N PHE A 286 6.44 4.64 2.46
CA PHE A 286 5.70 5.37 3.47
C PHE A 286 5.56 6.83 3.04
N PHE A 287 4.35 7.27 2.72
CA PHE A 287 4.03 8.69 2.54
C PHE A 287 3.51 9.27 3.85
N SER A 288 4.05 10.41 4.24
CA SER A 288 3.69 11.11 5.47
C SER A 288 3.80 12.62 5.34
N ARG A 289 3.22 13.34 6.31
CA ARG A 289 3.37 14.79 6.48
C ARG A 289 4.56 15.03 7.42
N ALA A 290 5.69 15.45 6.87
CA ALA A 290 6.92 15.68 7.62
C ALA A 290 7.33 17.14 7.62
N GLN A 291 8.13 17.53 8.62
CA GLN A 291 8.78 18.84 8.63
C GLN A 291 9.80 18.98 7.47
N PRO A 292 10.28 20.19 7.14
CA PRO A 292 11.33 20.36 6.14
C PRO A 292 12.54 19.47 6.41
N LEU A 293 13.03 18.80 5.37
CA LEU A 293 14.18 17.92 5.49
C LEU A 293 15.40 18.72 5.96
N ARG A 294 16.07 18.22 7.00
CA ARG A 294 17.31 18.80 7.52
C ARG A 294 18.49 17.96 7.06
N THR A 295 19.58 18.59 6.63
CA THR A 295 20.83 17.89 6.27
C THR A 295 21.95 18.11 7.29
N SER A 296 21.70 18.91 8.32
CA SER A 296 22.66 19.27 9.36
C SER A 296 21.98 19.39 10.72
N GLY A 297 22.78 19.59 11.77
CA GLY A 297 22.30 19.65 13.16
C GLY A 297 22.05 18.27 13.78
N ALA A 298 21.22 18.23 14.82
CA ALA A 298 20.93 17.01 15.57
C ALA A 298 20.31 15.90 14.71
N ILE A 299 20.61 14.63 15.05
CA ILE A 299 20.07 13.45 14.36
C ILE A 299 18.54 13.49 14.37
N GLN A 300 17.96 13.74 15.54
CA GLN A 300 16.53 13.90 15.77
C GLN A 300 16.27 15.34 16.23
N SER A 301 15.21 15.96 15.70
CA SER A 301 14.71 17.25 16.17
C SER A 301 13.24 17.35 15.80
N GLU A 302 12.40 17.50 16.81
CA GLU A 302 10.95 17.66 16.65
C GLU A 302 10.58 19.16 16.76
N ASP A 303 9.71 19.64 15.88
CA ASP A 303 9.10 20.97 16.01
C ASP A 303 8.01 20.99 17.09
N LYS A 304 8.44 21.18 18.35
CA LYS A 304 7.54 21.28 19.50
C LYS A 304 6.67 22.55 19.50
N THR A 305 7.05 23.56 18.72
CA THR A 305 6.31 24.83 18.63
C THR A 305 5.21 24.80 17.59
N ASN A 306 5.16 23.76 16.75
CA ASN A 306 4.16 23.59 15.69
C ASN A 306 4.16 24.74 14.66
N VAL A 307 5.33 25.31 14.35
CA VAL A 307 5.51 26.45 13.45
C VAL A 307 6.04 26.03 12.08
N LEU A 308 6.83 24.95 12.01
CA LEU A 308 7.40 24.45 10.77
C LEU A 308 6.34 23.80 9.90
N PRO A 309 6.41 24.00 8.57
CA PRO A 309 5.43 23.44 7.66
C PRO A 309 5.43 21.91 7.73
N LYS A 310 4.29 21.30 7.39
CA LYS A 310 4.12 19.85 7.34
C LYS A 310 3.81 19.44 5.89
N LEU A 311 4.87 18.96 5.22
CA LEU A 311 4.97 18.75 3.79
C LEU A 311 4.84 17.27 3.43
N VAL A 312 4.31 16.97 2.25
CA VAL A 312 4.23 15.59 1.74
C VAL A 312 5.63 15.06 1.48
N THR A 313 5.96 13.95 2.14
CA THR A 313 7.28 13.31 2.07
C THR A 313 7.12 11.82 1.85
N ALA A 314 7.81 11.29 0.85
CA ALA A 314 7.84 9.87 0.52
C ALA A 314 9.16 9.25 0.98
N TYR A 315 9.07 8.18 1.78
CA TYR A 315 10.20 7.38 2.22
C TYR A 315 10.10 6.01 1.55
N ILE A 316 11.05 5.73 0.65
CA ILE A 316 11.12 4.46 -0.08
C ILE A 316 12.18 3.60 0.60
N PHE A 317 11.83 2.40 1.03
CA PHE A 317 12.72 1.47 1.72
C PHE A 317 13.07 0.29 0.79
N PRO A 318 14.16 0.36 0.01
CA PRO A 318 14.74 -0.82 -0.62
C PRO A 318 15.15 -1.82 0.46
N ARG A 319 14.84 -3.10 0.26
CA ARG A 319 15.02 -4.14 1.27
C ARG A 319 15.40 -5.47 0.67
N ILE A 320 15.88 -6.39 1.50
CA ILE A 320 15.98 -7.79 1.08
C ILE A 320 14.59 -8.36 0.79
N ALA A 321 14.53 -9.20 -0.24
CA ALA A 321 13.30 -9.86 -0.67
C ALA A 321 12.91 -10.98 0.29
N VAL A 322 11.63 -11.03 0.65
CA VAL A 322 11.04 -12.13 1.41
C VAL A 322 10.32 -13.07 0.46
N VAL A 323 11.02 -14.13 0.06
CA VAL A 323 10.45 -15.21 -0.75
C VAL A 323 9.80 -16.23 0.18
N GLY A 324 8.63 -16.74 -0.19
CA GLY A 324 7.91 -17.70 0.66
C GLY A 324 6.75 -17.08 1.44
N ALA A 325 5.84 -17.94 1.91
CA ALA A 325 4.89 -17.55 2.94
C ALA A 325 5.60 -17.62 4.30
N LYS A 326 6.09 -16.49 4.82
CA LYS A 326 6.54 -16.42 6.21
C LYS A 326 5.32 -16.18 7.12
N PRO A 327 4.93 -17.14 7.98
CA PRO A 327 3.94 -16.84 9.00
C PRO A 327 4.55 -15.82 9.95
N ALA A 328 3.92 -14.64 10.05
CA ALA A 328 4.36 -13.61 10.97
C ALA A 328 4.13 -14.09 12.41
N LYS A 329 5.18 -14.57 13.07
CA LYS A 329 5.10 -15.03 14.47
C LYS A 329 4.97 -13.87 15.46
N SER A 330 5.48 -12.70 15.09
CA SER A 330 5.50 -11.49 15.93
C SER A 330 4.86 -10.31 15.21
N PHE A 331 5.51 -9.87 14.13
CA PHE A 331 5.05 -8.86 13.18
C PHE A 331 5.76 -9.07 11.83
N SER A 332 5.35 -8.34 10.81
CA SER A 332 6.02 -8.33 9.50
C SER A 332 6.64 -6.94 9.29
N PRO A 333 7.96 -6.82 9.03
CA PRO A 333 8.60 -5.55 8.66
C PRO A 333 8.11 -5.00 7.30
N ALA A 334 6.86 -4.56 7.22
CA ALA A 334 6.26 -3.91 6.06
C ALA A 334 6.43 -2.40 6.15
N SER A 335 5.78 -1.63 5.28
CA SER A 335 5.99 -0.18 5.20
C SER A 335 5.74 0.58 6.50
N LEU A 336 4.74 0.21 7.28
CA LEU A 336 4.42 0.88 8.54
C LEU A 336 5.47 0.55 9.61
N GLU A 337 5.89 -0.71 9.66
CA GLU A 337 6.90 -1.16 10.62
C GLU A 337 8.28 -0.56 10.32
N LEU A 338 8.64 -0.36 9.04
CA LEU A 338 9.87 0.31 8.63
C LEU A 338 9.87 1.82 8.91
N SER A 339 8.70 2.41 9.19
CA SER A 339 8.59 3.77 9.74
C SER A 339 8.58 3.79 11.27
N GLY A 340 8.86 2.67 11.96
CA GLY A 340 8.93 2.61 13.43
C GLY A 340 7.56 2.46 14.11
N CYS A 341 6.52 2.16 13.33
CA CYS A 341 5.16 1.93 13.79
C CYS A 341 4.88 0.43 13.75
N LEU A 342 5.18 -0.27 14.84
CA LEU A 342 5.14 -1.73 14.93
C LEU A 342 3.75 -2.28 15.23
N THR A 343 3.48 -3.46 14.69
CA THR A 343 2.34 -4.29 15.11
C THR A 343 2.82 -5.45 15.99
N ALA A 344 1.93 -6.03 16.78
CA ALA A 344 2.17 -7.22 17.57
C ALA A 344 0.93 -8.11 17.51
N TYR A 345 1.12 -9.38 17.13
CA TYR A 345 0.00 -10.32 16.97
C TYR A 345 -0.26 -11.17 18.21
N THR A 346 0.62 -11.15 19.21
CA THR A 346 0.46 -11.89 20.46
C THR A 346 0.77 -11.02 21.66
N TYR A 347 0.03 -11.24 22.75
CA TYR A 347 0.29 -10.54 24.02
C TYR A 347 1.70 -10.82 24.54
N GLN A 348 2.18 -12.07 24.43
CA GLN A 348 3.52 -12.46 24.87
C GLN A 348 4.63 -11.66 24.15
N PHE A 349 4.49 -11.46 22.83
CA PHE A 349 5.43 -10.63 22.09
C PHE A 349 5.30 -9.16 22.50
N PHE A 350 4.07 -8.64 22.57
CA PHE A 350 3.82 -7.25 22.96
C PHE A 350 4.36 -6.93 24.36
N GLU A 351 4.23 -7.82 25.32
CA GLU A 351 4.75 -7.62 26.67
C GLU A 351 6.29 -7.51 26.65
N LYS A 352 6.96 -8.45 25.97
CA LYS A 352 8.41 -8.67 26.09
C LYS A 352 9.26 -7.94 25.06
N VAL A 353 8.66 -7.42 23.98
CA VAL A 353 9.43 -6.76 22.91
C VAL A 353 10.13 -5.51 23.45
N THR A 354 11.43 -5.43 23.17
CA THR A 354 12.29 -4.26 23.34
C THR A 354 12.67 -3.69 21.98
N GLU A 355 13.19 -2.46 21.92
CA GLU A 355 13.61 -1.87 20.65
C GLU A 355 14.70 -2.71 19.98
N GLU A 356 15.68 -3.21 20.73
CA GLU A 356 16.73 -4.09 20.22
C GLU A 356 16.16 -5.42 19.70
N GLY A 357 15.14 -5.96 20.38
CA GLY A 357 14.45 -7.16 19.94
C GLY A 357 13.73 -6.96 18.60
N ALA A 358 13.07 -5.83 18.42
CA ALA A 358 12.42 -5.47 17.16
C ALA A 358 13.45 -5.20 16.04
N LEU A 359 14.54 -4.49 16.36
CA LEU A 359 15.63 -4.21 15.42
C LEU A 359 16.25 -5.49 14.86
N ARG A 360 16.49 -6.51 15.70
CA ARG A 360 16.99 -7.82 15.23
C ARG A 360 16.09 -8.46 14.19
N ILE A 361 14.76 -8.43 14.40
CA ILE A 361 13.78 -8.98 13.45
C ILE A 361 13.84 -8.19 12.14
N ILE A 362 13.90 -6.86 12.21
CA ILE A 362 13.96 -6.00 11.01
C ILE A 362 15.27 -6.21 10.25
N ASP A 363 16.39 -6.34 10.96
CA ASP A 363 17.71 -6.58 10.36
C ASP A 363 17.77 -7.92 9.63
N GLU A 364 17.14 -8.97 10.18
CA GLU A 364 17.07 -10.29 9.55
C GLU A 364 16.14 -10.34 8.32
N GLU A 365 15.09 -9.52 8.27
CA GLU A 365 14.03 -9.66 7.26
C GLU A 365 13.93 -8.52 6.25
N ALA A 366 14.52 -7.36 6.50
CA ALA A 366 14.37 -6.19 5.65
C ALA A 366 15.68 -5.45 5.34
N THR A 367 16.68 -5.48 6.22
CA THR A 367 17.89 -4.65 6.04
C THR A 367 18.74 -5.13 4.85
N LEU A 368 19.05 -4.20 3.93
CA LEU A 368 20.04 -4.41 2.87
C LEU A 368 21.47 -4.23 3.41
N PRO A 369 22.46 -4.94 2.84
CA PRO A 369 23.86 -4.59 3.04
C PRO A 369 24.15 -3.15 2.56
N ASP A 370 24.95 -2.40 3.32
CA ASP A 370 25.31 -1.02 2.99
C ASP A 370 25.89 -0.86 1.57
N SER A 371 26.74 -1.81 1.15
CA SER A 371 27.33 -1.83 -0.19
C SER A 371 26.26 -1.92 -1.29
N ARG A 372 25.21 -2.72 -1.07
CA ARG A 372 24.10 -2.85 -2.02
C ARG A 372 23.25 -1.59 -2.05
N PHE A 373 22.99 -0.97 -0.89
CA PHE A 373 22.26 0.30 -0.84
C PHE A 373 23.04 1.43 -1.52
N SER A 374 24.36 1.52 -1.30
CA SER A 374 25.23 2.49 -2.00
C SER A 374 25.26 2.29 -3.50
N GLN A 375 25.26 1.03 -3.97
CA GLN A 375 25.15 0.71 -5.39
C GLN A 375 23.81 1.22 -5.96
N ILE A 376 22.69 0.90 -5.31
CA ILE A 376 21.35 1.38 -5.70
C ILE A 376 21.32 2.90 -5.79
N CYS A 377 21.86 3.60 -4.81
CA CYS A 377 21.92 5.07 -4.83
C CYS A 377 22.72 5.59 -6.02
N SER A 378 23.84 4.96 -6.35
CA SER A 378 24.72 5.38 -7.46
C SER A 378 24.03 5.17 -8.83
N GLU A 379 23.36 4.03 -9.02
CA GLU A 379 22.61 3.71 -10.23
C GLU A 379 21.37 4.61 -10.38
N LEU A 380 20.66 4.89 -9.29
CA LEU A 380 19.52 5.81 -9.28
C LEU A 380 19.91 7.24 -9.67
N ILE A 381 21.09 7.72 -9.26
CA ILE A 381 21.59 9.02 -9.73
C ILE A 381 21.67 9.02 -11.25
N GLN A 382 22.17 7.95 -11.87
CA GLN A 382 22.30 7.86 -13.33
C GLN A 382 20.93 7.80 -14.03
N VAL A 383 19.98 7.04 -13.48
CA VAL A 383 18.59 6.96 -13.99
C VAL A 383 17.91 8.33 -13.92
N LEU A 384 18.02 9.02 -12.79
CA LEU A 384 17.30 10.28 -12.56
C LEU A 384 17.97 11.49 -13.21
N SER A 385 19.28 11.43 -13.47
CA SER A 385 19.99 12.41 -14.30
C SER A 385 19.82 12.21 -15.81
N GLY A 386 19.09 11.16 -16.23
CA GLY A 386 18.82 10.87 -17.65
C GLY A 386 19.99 10.23 -18.40
N ASN A 387 21.01 9.75 -17.68
CA ASN A 387 22.19 9.10 -18.24
C ASN A 387 22.01 7.59 -18.46
N LEU A 388 21.00 6.99 -17.83
CA LEU A 388 20.53 5.63 -18.10
C LEU A 388 19.10 5.70 -18.63
N LEU A 389 18.89 5.23 -19.86
CA LEU A 389 17.54 4.91 -20.32
C LEU A 389 17.10 3.65 -19.56
N VAL A 390 16.00 3.74 -18.82
CA VAL A 390 15.27 2.55 -18.39
C VAL A 390 14.85 1.84 -19.68
N GLU A 391 15.27 0.59 -19.88
CA GLU A 391 14.84 -0.18 -21.05
C GLU A 391 13.31 -0.22 -21.08
N GLU A 392 12.72 0.53 -22.00
CA GLU A 392 11.30 0.38 -22.34
C GLU A 392 11.12 -1.06 -22.81
N SER A 393 10.28 -1.82 -22.13
CA SER A 393 9.83 -3.11 -22.62
C SER A 393 9.16 -2.89 -23.97
N VAL A 394 9.87 -3.22 -25.05
CA VAL A 394 9.32 -3.23 -26.40
C VAL A 394 8.25 -4.32 -26.43
N ALA A 395 7.00 -3.90 -26.26
CA ALA A 395 5.86 -4.70 -26.68
C ALA A 395 5.91 -4.77 -28.21
N GLU A 396 6.58 -5.79 -28.74
CA GLU A 396 6.49 -6.10 -30.16
C GLU A 396 5.03 -6.42 -30.50
N LYS A 397 4.49 -5.62 -31.42
CA LYS A 397 3.25 -5.91 -32.14
C LYS A 397 3.39 -7.25 -32.86
N ALA A 398 2.74 -8.29 -32.36
CA ALA A 398 2.46 -9.49 -33.14
C ALA A 398 0.96 -9.56 -33.43
N GLU A 399 0.57 -9.26 -34.67
CA GLU A 399 -0.72 -9.66 -35.22
C GLU A 399 -0.74 -11.17 -35.53
N PRO A 400 -1.94 -11.81 -35.58
CA PRO A 400 -2.08 -13.22 -35.28
C PRO A 400 -1.91 -14.07 -36.54
N ALA A 401 -1.00 -15.05 -36.47
CA ALA A 401 -0.90 -16.09 -37.49
C ALA A 401 -1.06 -17.48 -36.87
N GLY A 402 -2.13 -18.17 -37.28
CA GLY A 402 -2.07 -19.59 -37.60
C GLY A 402 -2.00 -20.55 -36.42
N PHE A 403 -3.18 -21.01 -36.01
CA PHE A 403 -3.40 -22.27 -35.30
C PHE A 403 -2.70 -23.43 -36.06
N ILE A 404 -1.64 -24.02 -35.49
CA ILE A 404 -1.16 -25.35 -35.86
C ILE A 404 -0.96 -26.16 -34.59
N VAL A 405 -1.84 -27.15 -34.41
CA VAL A 405 -1.73 -28.20 -33.41
C VAL A 405 -0.58 -29.12 -33.82
N VAL A 406 0.45 -29.23 -32.97
CA VAL A 406 1.40 -30.35 -33.02
C VAL A 406 1.36 -31.05 -31.68
N THR A 407 0.69 -32.21 -31.66
CA THR A 407 0.76 -33.19 -30.60
C THR A 407 2.16 -33.80 -30.56
N ASN A 408 2.86 -33.67 -29.44
CA ASN A 408 3.89 -34.61 -29.06
C ASN A 408 3.81 -34.90 -27.56
N ALA A 409 3.36 -36.13 -27.28
CA ALA A 409 3.38 -36.74 -25.98
C ALA A 409 4.82 -37.09 -25.61
N ILE A 410 5.30 -36.57 -24.48
CA ILE A 410 6.38 -37.20 -23.72
C ILE A 410 5.95 -37.18 -22.25
N SER A 411 5.60 -38.37 -21.76
CA SER A 411 5.35 -38.67 -20.36
C SER A 411 6.63 -38.52 -19.56
N LEU A 412 6.63 -37.62 -18.57
CA LEU A 412 7.47 -37.74 -17.38
C LEU A 412 6.60 -37.44 -16.16
N ASP A 413 6.18 -38.50 -15.48
CA ASP A 413 5.54 -38.46 -14.18
C ASP A 413 6.53 -37.94 -13.13
N VAL A 414 6.41 -36.67 -12.78
CA VAL A 414 6.85 -36.13 -11.49
C VAL A 414 5.69 -35.33 -10.93
N VAL A 415 4.93 -35.96 -10.04
CA VAL A 415 3.86 -35.30 -9.27
C VAL A 415 4.52 -34.33 -8.29
N VAL A 416 4.72 -33.09 -8.72
CA VAL A 416 4.97 -31.95 -7.83
C VAL A 416 3.61 -31.42 -7.38
N PRO A 417 3.31 -31.27 -6.07
CA PRO A 417 2.05 -30.69 -5.64
C PRO A 417 2.00 -29.22 -6.10
N SER A 418 1.03 -28.87 -6.95
CA SER A 418 0.84 -27.49 -7.40
C SER A 418 0.28 -26.64 -6.24
N PRO A 419 0.87 -25.48 -5.91
CA PRO A 419 0.32 -24.54 -4.91
C PRO A 419 -1.14 -24.14 -5.20
N GLU A 420 -1.56 -24.24 -6.47
CA GLU A 420 -2.92 -23.99 -6.93
C GLU A 420 -3.96 -24.94 -6.31
N LEU A 421 -3.58 -26.17 -5.95
CA LEU A 421 -4.48 -27.17 -5.35
C LEU A 421 -4.71 -26.92 -3.85
N ASP A 422 -3.72 -26.39 -3.14
CA ASP A 422 -3.87 -25.98 -1.74
C ASP A 422 -4.75 -24.73 -1.63
N GLU A 423 -4.59 -23.77 -2.56
CA GLU A 423 -5.44 -22.56 -2.62
C GLU A 423 -6.90 -22.88 -3.03
N LEU A 424 -7.12 -23.84 -3.94
CA LEU A 424 -8.45 -24.34 -4.29
C LEU A 424 -9.12 -25.05 -3.11
N ARG A 425 -8.39 -25.86 -2.33
CA ARG A 425 -8.93 -26.50 -1.13
C ARG A 425 -9.41 -25.50 -0.08
N ASP A 426 -8.69 -24.41 0.13
CA ASP A 426 -9.07 -23.36 1.08
C ASP A 426 -10.30 -22.56 0.62
N SER A 427 -10.54 -22.46 -0.70
CA SER A 427 -11.75 -21.82 -1.24
C SER A 427 -13.03 -22.65 -1.05
N PHE A 428 -12.91 -23.97 -0.95
CA PHE A 428 -14.06 -24.87 -0.72
C PHE A 428 -14.41 -25.07 0.76
N GLN A 429 -13.50 -24.80 1.71
CA GLN A 429 -13.82 -24.89 3.14
C GLN A 429 -14.73 -23.75 3.65
N ALA A 430 -15.04 -22.75 2.82
CA ALA A 430 -16.03 -21.71 3.14
C ALA A 430 -17.49 -22.16 2.90
N PHE A 431 -17.74 -23.35 2.36
CA PHE A 431 -19.09 -23.88 2.14
C PHE A 431 -19.29 -25.25 2.80
N GLY A 432 -19.84 -25.22 4.00
CA GLY A 432 -20.62 -26.31 4.58
C GLY A 432 -19.91 -27.21 5.59
N MET A 433 -20.29 -27.08 6.87
CA MET A 433 -21.07 -28.14 7.51
C MET A 433 -21.97 -27.56 8.60
N TYR A 434 -23.27 -27.76 8.41
CA TYR A 434 -24.31 -27.59 9.41
C TYR A 434 -24.14 -28.60 10.55
N SER A 435 -24.49 -28.13 11.74
CA SER A 435 -24.69 -28.82 13.02
C SER A 435 -25.13 -30.28 12.96
N ALA A 436 -24.43 -31.14 13.72
CA ALA A 436 -25.00 -32.37 14.26
C ALA A 436 -25.31 -32.16 15.75
N ARG A 437 -26.59 -31.91 16.05
CA ARG A 437 -27.17 -32.04 17.40
C ARG A 437 -26.89 -33.44 17.93
N ARG A 438 -26.25 -33.56 19.10
CA ARG A 438 -26.40 -34.74 19.96
C ARG A 438 -27.37 -34.38 21.08
N PHE A 439 -28.55 -34.98 21.02
CA PHE A 439 -29.46 -35.11 22.15
C PHE A 439 -28.81 -36.05 23.17
N PHE A 440 -28.69 -35.60 24.41
CA PHE A 440 -28.63 -36.51 25.56
C PHE A 440 -30.05 -36.58 26.13
N THR A 441 -30.61 -37.78 26.12
CA THR A 441 -31.77 -38.15 26.94
C THR A 441 -31.28 -38.56 28.32
N GLU A 442 -31.96 -38.07 29.34
CA GLU A 442 -31.89 -38.54 30.72
C GLU A 442 -32.27 -40.03 30.79
N ASP A 443 -31.50 -40.79 31.56
CA ASP A 443 -31.96 -41.78 32.54
C ASP A 443 -30.80 -42.14 33.49
#